data_AF-A0A4S0IHS9-F1
#
_entry.id   AF-A0A4S0IHS9-F1
#
_cell.length_a   1.000
_cell.length_b   1.000
_cell.length_c   1.000
_cell.angle_alpha   90.00
_cell.angle_beta   90.00
_cell.angle_gamma   90.00
#
_symmetry.space_group_name_H-M   'P 1'
#
loop_
_entity.id
_entity.type
_entity.pdbx_description
1 polymer ?
#
loop_
_entity_poly.entity_id
_entity_poly.type
_entity_poly.pdbx_seq_one_letter_code
_entity_poly.pdbx_strand_id
1 'polypeptide(L)'
;PFERARAAVLYSGVARQMVQGLKYQDRTDLAPWMANWMVRAGAELIAEADLVVPVPLHWRRFFRRQFNQSAELGRAVSKLSGLPFSPSAVRRVKLTRQQVG
;
A
#
# COMPACT_ATOMS: atom_id res chain seq x y z
N PRO A 1 12.03 -7.33 12.19
CA PRO A 1 12.26 -5.87 12.10
C PRO A 1 12.45 -5.47 10.62
N PHE A 2 12.16 -4.23 10.23
CA PHE A 2 12.52 -3.73 8.90
C PHE A 2 13.86 -3.00 8.97
N GLU A 3 14.64 -3.03 7.90
CA GLU A 3 15.93 -2.34 7.80
C GLU A 3 15.77 -0.87 7.39
N ARG A 4 14.88 -0.59 6.43
CA ARG A 4 14.60 0.75 5.92
C ARG A 4 13.10 0.98 5.76
N ALA A 5 12.67 2.23 5.94
CA ALA A 5 11.30 2.68 5.66
C ALA A 5 11.31 4.09 5.04
N ARG A 6 10.29 4.39 4.22
CA ARG A 6 10.07 5.70 3.62
C ARG A 6 8.60 6.07 3.71
N ALA A 7 8.32 7.35 3.93
CA ALA A 7 6.99 7.94 3.86
C ALA A 7 6.94 8.88 2.66
N ALA A 8 5.93 8.72 1.80
CA ALA A 8 5.77 9.57 0.62
C ALA A 8 5.28 10.98 0.97
N VAL A 9 4.53 11.11 2.05
CA VAL A 9 3.85 12.33 2.47
C VAL A 9 3.74 12.39 3.99
N LEU A 10 3.70 13.61 4.54
CA LEU A 10 3.24 13.82 5.92
C LEU A 10 1.73 13.59 5.99
N TYR A 11 1.25 12.96 7.07
CA TYR A 11 -0.17 12.69 7.26
C TYR A 11 -0.92 13.95 7.73
N SER A 12 -1.08 14.91 6.82
CA SER A 12 -1.75 16.19 7.07
C SER A 12 -2.51 16.66 5.82
N GLY A 13 -3.43 17.62 6.01
CA GLY A 13 -4.16 18.28 4.91
C GLY A 13 -4.74 17.32 3.87
N VAL A 14 -4.43 17.59 2.59
CA VAL A 14 -4.90 16.81 1.43
C VAL A 14 -4.41 15.36 1.46
N ALA A 15 -3.17 15.11 1.90
CA ALA A 15 -2.63 13.76 2.01
C ALA A 15 -3.44 12.89 2.99
N ARG A 16 -3.86 13.48 4.12
CA ARG A 16 -4.76 12.82 5.06
C ARG A 16 -6.10 12.48 4.42
N GLN A 17 -6.69 13.41 3.67
CA GLN A 17 -7.97 13.18 2.98
C GLN A 17 -7.88 12.06 1.94
N MET A 18 -6.80 12.02 1.15
CA MET A 18 -6.59 10.95 0.16
C MET A 18 -6.41 9.58 0.81
N VAL A 19 -5.62 9.49 1.90
CA VAL A 19 -5.46 8.25 2.67
C VAL A 19 -6.80 7.79 3.24
N GLN A 20 -7.63 8.71 3.74
CA GLN A 20 -8.97 8.39 4.24
C GLN A 20 -9.92 7.95 3.09
N GLY A 21 -9.88 8.62 1.95
CA GLY A 21 -10.64 8.27 0.75
C GLY A 21 -10.33 6.85 0.29
N LEU A 22 -9.05 6.51 0.20
CA LEU A 22 -8.60 5.17 -0.16
C LEU A 22 -9.04 4.12 0.88
N LYS A 23 -8.90 4.41 2.18
CA LYS A 23 -9.24 3.48 3.27
C LYS A 23 -10.75 3.24 3.44
N TYR A 24 -11.58 4.27 3.24
CA TYR A 24 -12.97 4.28 3.71
C TYR A 24 -14.00 4.62 2.63
N GLN A 25 -13.62 5.21 1.50
CA GLN A 25 -14.55 5.71 0.48
C GLN A 25 -14.44 5.01 -0.87
N ASP A 26 -13.74 3.87 -0.93
CA ASP A 26 -13.58 3.06 -2.16
C ASP A 26 -12.93 3.83 -3.33
N ARG A 27 -12.16 4.87 -3.00
CA ARG A 27 -11.45 5.72 -3.96
C ARG A 27 -10.13 5.09 -4.42
N THR A 28 -10.23 3.95 -5.09
CA THR A 28 -9.08 3.22 -5.67
C THR A 28 -8.43 3.99 -6.83
N ASP A 29 -9.17 4.92 -7.45
CA ASP A 29 -8.69 5.89 -8.44
C ASP A 29 -7.54 6.78 -7.93
N LEU A 30 -7.39 6.92 -6.61
CA LEU A 30 -6.29 7.65 -5.98
C LEU A 30 -4.97 6.87 -5.99
N ALA A 31 -5.02 5.55 -6.15
CA ALA A 31 -3.84 4.68 -6.02
C ALA A 31 -2.71 5.02 -7.01
N PRO A 32 -2.95 5.29 -8.31
CA PRO A 32 -1.90 5.68 -9.24
C PRO A 32 -1.20 6.99 -8.86
N TRP A 33 -1.95 7.98 -8.36
CA TRP A 33 -1.39 9.26 -7.93
C TRP A 33 -0.50 9.09 -6.70
N MET A 34 -1.00 8.36 -5.70
CA MET A 34 -0.25 8.07 -4.48
C MET A 34 0.98 7.21 -4.77
N ALA A 35 0.89 6.26 -5.70
CA ALA A 35 2.01 5.43 -6.12
C ALA A 35 3.14 6.25 -6.76
N ASN A 36 2.82 7.29 -7.55
CA ASN A 36 3.85 8.20 -8.08
C ASN A 36 4.64 8.89 -6.96
N TRP A 37 3.97 9.32 -5.89
CA TRP A 37 4.66 9.88 -4.72
C TRP A 37 5.52 8.85 -4.01
N MET A 38 5.01 7.62 -3.86
CA MET A 38 5.75 6.51 -3.25
C MET A 38 7.01 6.15 -4.04
N VAL A 39 6.93 6.10 -5.37
CA VAL A 39 8.08 5.79 -6.23
C VAL A 39 9.15 6.88 -6.11
N ARG A 40 8.75 8.16 -6.12
CA ARG A 40 9.69 9.27 -5.95
C ARG A 40 10.36 9.27 -4.59
N ALA A 41 9.59 9.11 -3.51
CA ALA A 41 10.13 9.12 -2.15
C ALA A 41 10.92 7.84 -1.80
N GLY A 42 10.64 6.74 -2.49
CA GLY A 42 11.25 5.43 -2.28
C GLY A 42 12.24 5.02 -3.36
N ALA A 43 12.69 5.93 -4.22
CA ALA A 43 13.48 5.59 -5.42
C ALA A 43 14.70 4.70 -5.11
N GLU A 44 15.45 5.02 -4.05
CA GLU A 44 16.60 4.21 -3.60
C GLU A 44 16.17 2.80 -3.16
N LEU A 45 15.05 2.67 -2.43
CA LEU A 45 14.56 1.36 -2.00
C LEU A 45 14.07 0.51 -3.16
N ILE A 46 13.45 1.16 -4.14
CA ILE A 46 12.89 0.48 -5.31
C ILE A 46 14.02 0.03 -6.24
N ALA A 47 15.08 0.82 -6.37
CA ALA A 47 16.24 0.49 -7.19
C ALA A 47 16.96 -0.80 -6.71
N GLU A 48 16.90 -1.08 -5.42
CA GLU A 48 17.50 -2.27 -4.80
C GLU A 48 16.50 -3.44 -4.60
N ALA A 49 15.24 -3.27 -4.99
CA ALA A 49 14.19 -4.25 -4.71
C ALA A 49 13.96 -5.22 -5.88
N ASP A 50 13.76 -6.51 -5.58
CA ASP A 50 13.44 -7.52 -6.59
C ASP A 50 11.93 -7.74 -6.77
N LEU A 51 11.11 -7.37 -5.78
CA LEU A 51 9.69 -7.74 -5.73
C LEU A 51 8.86 -6.74 -4.92
N VAL A 52 7.68 -6.41 -5.43
CA VAL A 52 6.66 -5.66 -4.70
C VAL A 52 5.64 -6.62 -4.09
N VAL A 53 5.53 -6.60 -2.75
CA VAL A 53 4.56 -7.40 -2.01
C VAL A 53 3.64 -6.48 -1.19
N PRO A 54 2.31 -6.54 -1.39
CA PRO A 54 1.39 -5.77 -0.58
C PRO A 54 1.21 -6.42 0.79
N VAL A 55 1.17 -5.62 1.84
CA VAL A 55 0.87 -6.14 3.18
C VAL A 55 -0.61 -6.58 3.22
N PRO A 56 -0.92 -7.85 3.55
CA PRO A 56 -2.28 -8.35 3.51
C PRO A 56 -3.17 -7.69 4.56
N LEU A 57 -4.35 -7.25 4.13
CA LEU A 57 -5.43 -6.83 5.04
C LEU A 57 -6.02 -8.03 5.79
N HIS A 58 -6.65 -7.74 6.91
CA HIS A 58 -7.38 -8.74 7.68
C HIS A 58 -8.63 -9.22 6.91
N TRP A 59 -8.80 -10.54 6.79
CA TRP A 59 -9.87 -11.23 6.04
C TRP A 59 -11.30 -10.72 6.29
N ARG A 60 -11.63 -10.27 7.52
CA ARG A 60 -12.94 -9.64 7.83
C ARG A 60 -13.24 -8.34 7.06
N ARG A 61 -12.22 -7.61 6.55
CA ARG A 61 -12.41 -6.44 5.65
C ARG A 61 -12.55 -6.85 4.18
N PHE A 62 -11.97 -7.98 3.80
CA PHE A 62 -12.03 -8.51 2.43
C PHE A 62 -13.47 -8.88 2.03
N PHE A 63 -14.22 -9.46 2.97
CA PHE A 63 -15.61 -9.92 2.76
C PHE A 63 -16.66 -8.82 2.58
N ARG A 64 -16.34 -7.53 2.80
CA ARG A 64 -17.31 -6.42 2.66
C ARG A 64 -17.04 -5.48 1.48
N ARG A 65 -15.89 -5.59 0.79
CA ARG A 65 -15.42 -4.55 -0.16
C ARG A 65 -14.60 -5.01 -1.38
N GLN A 66 -14.32 -6.30 -1.57
CA GLN A 66 -13.67 -6.84 -2.79
C GLN A 66 -12.24 -6.35 -3.16
N PHE A 67 -11.67 -5.33 -2.52
CA PHE A 67 -10.33 -4.80 -2.87
C PHE A 67 -9.39 -4.65 -1.67
N ASN A 68 -8.09 -4.96 -1.88
CA ASN A 68 -7.03 -4.69 -0.92
C ASN A 68 -6.34 -3.37 -1.27
N GLN A 69 -6.55 -2.31 -0.49
CA GLN A 69 -5.97 -0.99 -0.77
C GLN A 69 -4.43 -1.03 -0.92
N SER A 70 -3.74 -1.87 -0.13
CA SER A 70 -2.29 -2.02 -0.28
C SER A 70 -1.91 -2.76 -1.56
N ALA A 71 -2.78 -3.65 -2.05
CA ALA A 71 -2.60 -4.33 -3.32
C ALA A 71 -2.80 -3.37 -4.51
N GLU A 72 -3.77 -2.44 -4.43
CA GLU A 72 -3.94 -1.42 -5.47
C GLU A 72 -2.76 -0.46 -5.53
N LEU A 73 -2.26 0.01 -4.38
CA LEU A 73 -1.04 0.79 -4.33
C LEU A 73 0.17 0.00 -4.83
N GLY A 74 0.33 -1.25 -4.38
CA GLY A 74 1.44 -2.11 -4.79
C GLY A 74 1.45 -2.42 -6.29
N ARG A 75 0.27 -2.66 -6.88
CA ARG A 75 0.09 -2.86 -8.32
C ARG A 75 0.50 -1.61 -9.10
N ALA A 76 0.08 -0.44 -8.65
CA ALA A 76 0.44 0.82 -9.28
C ALA A 76 1.95 1.12 -9.15
N VAL A 77 2.56 0.84 -7.99
CA VAL A 77 4.02 0.95 -7.80
C VAL A 77 4.77 0.01 -8.72
N SER A 78 4.39 -1.27 -8.78
CA SER A 78 4.99 -2.26 -9.69
C SER A 78 4.93 -1.82 -11.15
N LYS A 79 3.78 -1.29 -11.59
CA LYS A 79 3.64 -0.76 -12.96
C LYS A 79 4.61 0.41 -13.24
N LEU A 80 4.85 1.26 -12.25
CA LEU A 80 5.74 2.42 -12.37
C LEU A 80 7.23 2.06 -12.25
N SER A 81 7.57 1.06 -11.45
CA SER A 81 8.96 0.64 -11.22
C SER A 81 9.45 -0.47 -12.14
N GLY A 82 8.54 -1.16 -12.84
CA GLY A 82 8.85 -2.33 -13.65
C GLY A 82 9.13 -3.60 -12.83
N LEU A 83 8.96 -3.54 -11.50
CA LEU A 83 9.20 -4.69 -10.63
C LEU A 83 8.06 -5.70 -10.68
N PRO A 84 8.33 -7.00 -10.54
CA PRO A 84 7.29 -8.01 -10.35
C PRO A 84 6.41 -7.70 -9.14
N PHE A 85 5.13 -8.08 -9.22
CA PHE A 85 4.15 -7.90 -8.16
C PHE A 85 3.58 -9.24 -7.71
N SER A 86 3.71 -9.56 -6.42
CA SER A 86 3.19 -10.81 -5.85
C SER A 86 2.20 -10.52 -4.72
N PRO A 87 0.89 -10.43 -5.02
CA PRO A 87 -0.15 -10.15 -4.02
C PRO A 87 -0.40 -11.30 -3.05
N SER A 88 0.02 -12.52 -3.41
CA SER A 88 -0.18 -13.75 -2.64
C SER A 88 1.09 -14.24 -1.92
N ALA A 89 2.23 -13.54 -2.05
CA ALA A 89 3.49 -13.92 -1.43
C ALA A 89 3.42 -13.99 0.11
N VAL A 90 2.55 -13.19 0.73
CA VAL A 90 2.42 -13.15 2.19
C VAL A 90 0.98 -13.37 2.60
N ARG A 91 0.78 -14.30 3.55
CA ARG A 91 -0.52 -14.57 4.18
C ARG A 91 -0.51 -14.14 5.64
N ARG A 92 -1.55 -13.43 6.08
CA ARG A 92 -1.72 -13.10 7.49
C ARG A 92 -2.20 -14.33 8.26
N VAL A 93 -1.33 -14.92 9.08
CA VAL A 93 -1.62 -16.14 9.87
C VAL A 93 -2.19 -15.83 11.26
N LYS A 94 -1.83 -14.68 11.86
CA LYS A 94 -2.25 -14.30 13.22
C LYS A 94 -3.31 -13.21 13.22
N LEU A 95 -4.37 -13.43 13.98
CA LEU A 95 -5.42 -12.47 14.26
C LEU A 95 -4.95 -11.52 15.37
N THR A 96 -4.33 -10.40 15.02
CA THR A 96 -3.95 -9.38 16.01
C THR A 96 -5.12 -8.42 16.24
N ARG A 97 -5.37 -8.04 17.51
CA ARG A 97 -6.33 -6.98 17.82
C ARG A 97 -5.95 -5.70 17.06
N GLN A 98 -6.97 -4.99 16.58
CA GLN A 98 -6.78 -3.78 15.79
C GLN A 98 -6.17 -2.71 16.68
N GLN A 99 -4.96 -2.25 16.37
CA GLN A 99 -4.45 -1.01 16.95
C GLN A 99 -5.20 0.14 16.30
N VAL A 100 -5.91 0.91 17.12
CA VAL A 100 -6.62 2.11 16.70
C VAL A 100 -5.61 3.25 16.71
N GLY A 101 -5.44 3.92 15.57
CA GLY A 101 -4.57 5.07 15.38
C GLY A 101 -5.08 5.91 14.22
#